data_AF-A0A6M5JFT0-F1
#
_entry.id   AF-A0A6M5JFT0-F1
#
_cell.length_a   1.000
_cell.length_b   1.000
_cell.length_c   1.000
_cell.angle_alpha   90.00
_cell.angle_beta   90.00
_cell.angle_gamma   90.00
#
_symmetry.space_group_name_H-M   'P 1'
#
loop_
_entity.id
_entity.type
_entity.pdbx_description
1 polymer ?
#
loop_
_entity_poly.entity_id
_entity_poly.type
_entity_poly.pdbx_seq_one_letter_code
_entity_poly.pdbx_strand_id
1 'polypeptide(L)'
;MGSADRDDSASGRVRAALLAIISILILMWPALINGQPFFFSDTSSYVRAGDIVGRMVGGRDIATVWTIPDASPPPASAHPSTNAVPTTAPEPKVARGNDPASGYIMAGRSPYFGLLLWLAWVTSHFWLFVVLQAAIAYYLIGATLRCFGVDRPDVKLAVVGALAVASPLAIYNGLLLADALSGFGIAAFLILLAPGIRLARWEIVLLALILIASTMSHLTHVVMLAGMLAVIGLLVLSRQLKWRHVARAVVIGSAALAIGAGSVVATGAVVKAHFGKSPVLVPLITARFIADGPGRDFIEAGCEGRRFAVCRIPYRGWTNSTIFLWSRDPATGAFLIADTDTRLAMSREDKAFALAVAKAYPVRAAWLAIWNSLLQITDLRIDIVDEGCFAQTACIGGQFPASIIQAIAATPGGRSAWPREMMNMIVYAGAALSLVALAILLPRIRASAPGAAKLIGLWLLLVATAMAINGFLGGAISEPQSRYQTRMAWLLPLLALIAWFVARAQQARRAEGLEDL
;
A
#
# COMPACT_ATOMS: atom_id res chain seq x y z
N MET A 1 53.27 -13.57 -8.39
CA MET A 1 52.58 -12.27 -8.23
C MET A 1 51.06 -12.38 -8.50
N GLY A 2 50.39 -13.49 -8.14
CA GLY A 2 48.99 -13.75 -8.53
C GLY A 2 48.08 -14.38 -7.46
N SER A 3 48.53 -14.46 -6.20
CA SER A 3 47.71 -14.96 -5.08
C SER A 3 47.11 -13.84 -4.22
N ALA A 4 47.85 -12.74 -4.00
CA ALA A 4 47.39 -11.63 -3.15
C ALA A 4 46.15 -10.89 -3.70
N ASP A 5 46.04 -10.72 -5.02
CA ASP A 5 44.90 -10.03 -5.67
C ASP A 5 43.60 -10.84 -5.63
N ARG A 6 43.68 -12.17 -5.50
CA ARG A 6 42.50 -13.05 -5.43
C ARG A 6 41.90 -13.07 -4.02
N ASP A 7 42.74 -13.05 -2.99
CA ASP A 7 42.30 -13.06 -1.59
C ASP A 7 41.60 -11.75 -1.19
N ASP A 8 42.07 -10.60 -1.68
CA ASP A 8 41.41 -9.30 -1.47
C ASP A 8 40.03 -9.22 -2.18
N SER A 9 39.89 -9.86 -3.34
CA SER A 9 38.61 -9.93 -4.05
C SER A 9 37.58 -10.84 -3.36
N ALA A 10 38.04 -11.88 -2.68
CA ALA A 10 37.19 -12.85 -2.00
C ALA A 10 36.73 -12.28 -0.65
N SER A 11 37.65 -11.70 0.13
CA SER A 11 37.33 -11.03 1.40
C SER A 11 36.37 -9.85 1.20
N GLY A 12 36.55 -9.07 0.12
CA GLY A 12 35.65 -7.97 -0.25
C GLY A 12 34.23 -8.44 -0.60
N ARG A 13 34.10 -9.53 -1.36
CA ARG A 13 32.79 -10.13 -1.69
C ARG A 13 32.07 -10.68 -0.48
N VAL A 14 32.78 -11.37 0.41
CA VAL A 14 32.23 -11.87 1.67
C VAL A 14 31.75 -10.72 2.55
N ARG A 15 32.56 -9.66 2.71
CA ARG A 15 32.17 -8.46 3.46
C ARG A 15 30.92 -7.80 2.88
N ALA A 16 30.82 -7.66 1.56
CA ALA A 16 29.65 -7.07 0.91
C ALA A 16 28.38 -7.92 1.12
N ALA A 17 28.49 -9.25 1.05
CA ALA A 17 27.38 -10.17 1.33
C ALA A 17 26.92 -10.07 2.79
N LEU A 18 27.86 -10.05 3.74
CA LEU A 18 27.55 -9.88 5.16
C LEU A 18 26.85 -8.55 5.45
N LEU A 19 27.33 -7.44 4.87
CA LEU A 19 26.69 -6.13 5.01
C LEU A 19 25.28 -6.11 4.42
N ALA A 20 25.05 -6.82 3.31
CA ALA A 20 23.72 -6.96 2.73
C ALA A 20 22.78 -7.74 3.66
N ILE A 21 23.23 -8.87 4.21
CA ILE A 21 22.45 -9.68 5.16
C ILE A 21 22.10 -8.86 6.40
N ILE A 22 23.08 -8.18 7.00
CA ILE A 22 22.86 -7.31 8.16
C ILE A 22 21.86 -6.20 7.83
N SER A 23 21.99 -5.55 6.67
CA SER A 23 21.07 -4.49 6.23
C SER A 23 19.64 -5.00 6.05
N ILE A 24 19.48 -6.21 5.50
CA ILE A 24 18.17 -6.85 5.35
C ILE A 24 17.57 -7.17 6.72
N LEU A 25 18.34 -7.75 7.65
CA LEU A 25 17.87 -8.02 9.01
C LEU A 25 17.47 -6.73 9.75
N ILE A 26 18.25 -5.65 9.61
CA ILE A 26 17.89 -4.33 10.12
C ILE A 26 16.55 -3.89 9.52
N LEU A 27 16.34 -4.02 8.21
CA LEU A 27 15.07 -3.66 7.56
C LEU A 27 13.88 -4.55 7.91
N MET A 28 14.10 -5.64 8.65
CA MET A 28 13.08 -6.58 9.13
C MET A 28 12.80 -6.45 10.64
N TRP A 29 13.56 -5.60 11.36
CA TRP A 29 13.54 -5.57 12.82
C TRP A 29 12.13 -5.50 13.45
N PRO A 30 11.14 -4.74 12.91
CA PRO A 30 9.83 -4.66 13.54
C PRO A 30 9.08 -5.99 13.50
N ALA A 31 9.13 -6.72 12.37
CA ALA A 31 8.51 -8.03 12.24
C ALA A 31 9.22 -9.08 13.13
N LEU A 32 10.55 -8.98 13.25
CA LEU A 32 11.33 -9.86 14.13
C LEU A 32 10.97 -9.65 15.61
N ILE A 33 10.87 -8.40 16.07
CA ILE A 33 10.44 -8.08 17.45
C ILE A 33 8.98 -8.45 17.67
N ASN A 34 8.13 -8.27 16.67
CA ASN A 34 6.73 -8.65 16.76
C ASN A 34 6.54 -10.18 16.84
N GLY A 35 7.54 -10.97 16.43
CA GLY A 35 7.49 -12.43 16.35
C GLY A 35 6.76 -12.97 15.12
N GLN A 36 6.19 -12.10 14.29
CA GLN A 36 5.56 -12.41 13.00
C GLN A 36 5.33 -11.13 12.18
N PRO A 37 5.05 -11.26 10.87
CA PRO A 37 4.60 -10.14 10.04
C PRO A 37 3.31 -9.48 10.56
N PHE A 38 3.10 -8.21 10.21
CA PHE A 38 1.91 -7.45 10.56
C PHE A 38 0.76 -7.77 9.61
N PHE A 39 -0.43 -7.97 10.16
CA PHE A 39 -1.66 -8.25 9.42
C PHE A 39 -2.50 -7.00 9.29
N PHE A 40 -3.35 -6.94 8.27
CA PHE A 40 -4.42 -5.95 8.15
C PHE A 40 -5.74 -6.66 7.87
N SER A 41 -6.90 -6.03 8.09
CA SER A 41 -8.22 -6.64 7.82
C SER A 41 -8.33 -7.23 6.40
N ASP A 42 -7.65 -6.60 5.45
CA ASP A 42 -7.66 -7.00 4.05
C ASP A 42 -6.75 -8.20 3.73
N THR A 43 -5.77 -8.50 4.60
CA THR A 43 -4.78 -9.56 4.37
C THR A 43 -5.47 -10.90 4.14
N SER A 44 -6.50 -11.24 4.93
CA SER A 44 -7.28 -12.47 4.73
C SER A 44 -7.90 -12.54 3.33
N SER A 45 -8.45 -11.42 2.83
CA SER A 45 -9.06 -11.39 1.50
C SER A 45 -8.04 -11.63 0.39
N TYR A 46 -6.83 -11.08 0.51
CA TYR A 46 -5.74 -11.32 -0.44
C TYR A 46 -5.29 -12.78 -0.45
N VAL A 47 -5.00 -13.34 0.73
CA VAL A 47 -4.50 -14.72 0.85
C VAL A 47 -5.54 -15.72 0.34
N ARG A 48 -6.83 -15.52 0.66
CA ARG A 48 -7.92 -16.38 0.18
C ARG A 48 -8.14 -16.27 -1.33
N ALA A 49 -7.96 -15.08 -1.92
CA ALA A 49 -8.00 -14.94 -3.38
C ALA A 49 -6.89 -15.76 -4.05
N GLY A 50 -5.68 -15.73 -3.49
CA GLY A 50 -4.57 -16.59 -3.94
C GLY A 50 -4.86 -18.08 -3.75
N ASP A 51 -5.45 -18.48 -2.61
CA ASP A 51 -5.81 -19.88 -2.31
C ASP A 51 -6.83 -20.46 -3.30
N ILE A 52 -7.81 -19.66 -3.73
CA ILE A 52 -8.76 -20.06 -4.77
C ILE A 52 -8.04 -20.34 -6.08
N VAL A 53 -7.12 -19.46 -6.50
CA VAL A 53 -6.33 -19.65 -7.72
C VAL A 53 -5.42 -20.87 -7.61
N GLY A 54 -4.77 -21.06 -6.45
CA GLY A 54 -3.94 -22.24 -6.17
C GLY A 54 -4.71 -23.55 -6.33
N ARG A 55 -5.93 -23.63 -5.80
CA ARG A 55 -6.82 -24.80 -5.97
C ARG A 55 -7.31 -25.00 -7.40
N MET A 56 -7.54 -23.92 -8.15
CA MET A 56 -7.92 -24.02 -9.56
C MET A 56 -6.78 -24.61 -10.42
N VAL A 57 -5.53 -24.28 -10.10
CA VAL A 57 -4.35 -24.71 -10.89
C VAL A 57 -3.80 -26.06 -10.43
N GLY A 58 -3.72 -26.29 -9.12
CA GLY A 58 -3.10 -27.48 -8.52
C GLY A 58 -4.03 -28.67 -8.30
N GLY A 59 -5.30 -28.59 -8.73
CA GLY A 59 -6.33 -29.54 -8.35
C GLY A 59 -6.86 -29.30 -6.93
N ARG A 60 -7.99 -29.92 -6.58
CA ARG A 60 -8.65 -29.75 -5.26
C ARG A 60 -7.81 -30.29 -4.08
N ASP A 61 -6.64 -30.84 -4.32
CA ASP A 61 -5.78 -31.51 -3.34
C ASP A 61 -4.98 -30.53 -2.48
N ILE A 62 -4.85 -29.26 -2.89
CA ILE A 62 -4.15 -28.24 -2.11
C ILE A 62 -5.15 -27.52 -1.19
N ALA A 63 -5.29 -28.00 0.04
CA ALA A 63 -6.06 -27.34 1.10
C ALA A 63 -5.13 -26.71 2.15
N THR A 64 -5.35 -25.45 2.48
CA THR A 64 -4.65 -24.72 3.54
C THR A 64 -5.64 -24.28 4.62
N VAL A 65 -5.15 -23.74 5.75
CA VAL A 65 -6.01 -23.12 6.77
C VAL A 65 -6.83 -21.93 6.24
N TRP A 66 -6.46 -21.37 5.08
CA TRP A 66 -7.16 -20.29 4.40
C TRP A 66 -8.23 -20.78 3.44
N THR A 67 -8.24 -22.07 3.13
CA THR A 67 -9.24 -22.72 2.30
C THR A 67 -10.60 -22.58 2.96
N ILE A 68 -11.51 -21.91 2.25
CA ILE A 68 -12.92 -21.88 2.64
C ILE A 68 -13.47 -23.28 2.32
N PRO A 69 -14.07 -23.99 3.29
CA PRO A 69 -14.77 -25.25 3.01
C PRO A 69 -15.76 -24.98 1.88
N ASP A 70 -15.74 -25.82 0.85
CA ASP A 70 -16.69 -25.71 -0.25
C ASP A 70 -18.10 -25.61 0.36
N ALA A 71 -18.94 -24.72 -0.18
CA ALA A 71 -20.34 -24.69 0.17
C ALA A 71 -21.00 -25.97 -0.39
N SER A 72 -20.67 -27.11 0.20
CA SER A 72 -21.36 -28.36 -0.05
C SER A 72 -22.81 -28.16 0.42
N PRO A 73 -23.82 -28.58 -0.36
CA PRO A 73 -25.14 -28.77 0.20
C PRO A 73 -24.99 -29.71 1.41
N PRO A 74 -25.73 -29.48 2.52
CA PRO A 74 -25.68 -30.40 3.64
C PRO A 74 -25.96 -31.82 3.13
N PRO A 75 -25.20 -32.83 3.58
CA PRO A 75 -25.36 -34.20 3.11
C PRO A 75 -26.80 -34.66 3.33
N ALA A 76 -27.40 -35.22 2.29
CA ALA A 76 -28.67 -35.92 2.38
C ALA A 76 -28.44 -37.27 3.08
N SER A 77 -28.58 -37.31 4.39
CA SER A 77 -28.75 -38.55 5.17
C SER A 77 -29.38 -38.18 6.52
N ALA A 78 -30.69 -38.40 6.68
CA ALA A 78 -31.31 -39.65 7.15
C ALA A 78 -31.11 -39.89 8.65
N HIS A 79 -32.03 -39.38 9.47
CA HIS A 79 -32.95 -40.13 10.35
C HIS A 79 -33.70 -39.14 11.28
N PRO A 80 -35.01 -39.30 11.50
CA PRO A 80 -35.77 -38.41 12.37
C PRO A 80 -35.56 -38.83 13.83
N SER A 81 -34.67 -38.14 14.55
CA SER A 81 -34.70 -38.18 16.02
C SER A 81 -35.79 -37.22 16.49
N THR A 82 -36.93 -37.78 16.87
CA THR A 82 -37.98 -37.10 17.63
C THR A 82 -37.41 -36.60 18.96
N ASN A 83 -37.80 -35.38 19.32
CA ASN A 83 -37.47 -34.64 20.56
C ASN A 83 -36.25 -33.71 20.49
N ALA A 84 -36.35 -32.67 19.66
CA ALA A 84 -35.71 -31.39 19.92
C ALA A 84 -36.67 -30.26 19.57
N VAL A 85 -36.91 -29.37 20.54
CA VAL A 85 -37.72 -28.16 20.40
C VAL A 85 -37.22 -27.33 19.20
N PRO A 86 -38.09 -26.88 18.28
CA PRO A 86 -37.66 -26.08 17.15
C PRO A 86 -37.25 -24.69 17.65
N THR A 87 -35.94 -24.49 17.83
CA THR A 87 -35.38 -23.16 18.04
C THR A 87 -35.31 -22.50 16.67
N THR A 88 -36.41 -21.89 16.25
CA THR A 88 -36.51 -21.11 15.01
C THR A 88 -35.79 -19.78 15.19
N ALA A 89 -34.50 -19.78 14.88
CA ALA A 89 -33.84 -18.70 14.15
C ALA A 89 -32.60 -19.31 13.49
N PRO A 90 -32.45 -19.25 12.15
CA PRO A 90 -31.14 -19.51 11.58
C PRO A 90 -30.18 -18.50 12.23
N GLU A 91 -29.07 -18.98 12.82
CA GLU A 91 -27.96 -18.10 13.17
C GLU A 91 -27.72 -17.17 11.98
N PRO A 92 -27.72 -15.84 12.18
CA PRO A 92 -27.54 -14.93 11.06
C PRO A 92 -26.21 -15.30 10.41
N LYS A 93 -26.28 -15.85 9.19
CA LYS A 93 -25.11 -16.06 8.35
C LYS A 93 -24.44 -14.71 8.24
N VAL A 94 -23.38 -14.52 9.01
CA VAL A 94 -22.62 -13.27 9.03
C VAL A 94 -22.18 -13.05 7.59
N ALA A 95 -22.81 -12.10 6.90
CA ALA A 95 -22.60 -11.87 5.49
C ALA A 95 -21.10 -11.63 5.28
N ARG A 96 -20.44 -12.56 4.58
CA ARG A 96 -19.04 -12.38 4.22
C ARG A 96 -18.97 -11.19 3.26
N GLY A 97 -17.92 -10.37 3.38
CA GLY A 97 -17.73 -9.21 2.51
C GLY A 97 -17.81 -9.58 1.03
N ASN A 98 -17.29 -10.76 0.67
CA ASN A 98 -17.43 -11.36 -0.65
C ASN A 98 -18.34 -12.59 -0.57
N ASP A 99 -19.41 -12.62 -1.36
CA ASP A 99 -20.35 -13.75 -1.42
C ASP A 99 -20.68 -14.08 -2.89
N PRO A 100 -19.83 -14.89 -3.54
CA PRO A 100 -20.06 -15.29 -4.92
C PRO A 100 -21.35 -16.08 -5.10
N ALA A 101 -21.83 -16.79 -4.07
CA ALA A 101 -23.04 -17.60 -4.12
C ALA A 101 -24.31 -16.73 -4.14
N SER A 102 -24.31 -15.60 -3.42
CA SER A 102 -25.39 -14.62 -3.51
C SER A 102 -25.23 -13.62 -4.67
N GLY A 103 -24.08 -13.64 -5.35
CA GLY A 103 -23.82 -12.84 -6.55
C GLY A 103 -23.16 -11.47 -6.30
N TYR A 104 -22.77 -11.17 -5.06
CA TYR A 104 -21.97 -9.97 -4.76
C TYR A 104 -20.48 -10.31 -4.76
N ILE A 105 -19.77 -9.84 -5.79
CA ILE A 105 -18.32 -10.00 -5.90
C ILE A 105 -17.64 -8.65 -5.71
N MET A 106 -16.90 -8.49 -4.61
CA MET A 106 -16.23 -7.25 -4.26
C MET A 106 -15.00 -7.02 -5.13
N ALA A 107 -14.93 -5.87 -5.80
CA ALA A 107 -13.74 -5.40 -6.50
C ALA A 107 -12.73 -4.74 -5.54
N GLY A 108 -11.50 -4.52 -6.01
CA GLY A 108 -10.49 -3.73 -5.28
C GLY A 108 -9.37 -4.55 -4.62
N ARG A 109 -9.46 -5.88 -4.62
CA ARG A 109 -8.36 -6.77 -4.19
C ARG A 109 -7.68 -7.38 -5.41
N SER A 110 -6.39 -7.09 -5.56
CA SER A 110 -5.56 -7.66 -6.62
C SER A 110 -5.36 -9.16 -6.43
N PRO A 111 -5.82 -10.03 -7.35
CA PRO A 111 -5.53 -11.45 -7.29
C PRO A 111 -4.05 -11.75 -7.50
N TYR A 112 -3.33 -10.89 -8.22
CA TYR A 112 -1.89 -11.03 -8.45
C TYR A 112 -1.09 -10.83 -7.16
N PHE A 113 -1.43 -9.81 -6.38
CA PHE A 113 -0.86 -9.62 -5.05
C PHE A 113 -1.29 -10.73 -4.08
N GLY A 114 -2.56 -11.16 -4.17
CA GLY A 114 -3.07 -12.29 -3.39
C GLY A 114 -2.31 -13.59 -3.63
N LEU A 115 -1.97 -13.90 -4.89
CA LEU A 115 -1.14 -15.05 -5.24
C LEU A 115 0.27 -14.94 -4.66
N LEU A 116 0.90 -13.76 -4.72
CA LEU A 116 2.21 -13.53 -4.11
C LEU A 116 2.19 -13.79 -2.60
N LEU A 117 1.17 -13.29 -1.88
CA LEU A 117 1.02 -13.53 -0.45
C LEU A 117 0.73 -15.00 -0.14
N TRP A 118 -0.12 -15.65 -0.94
CA TRP A 118 -0.42 -17.08 -0.76
C TRP A 118 0.82 -17.95 -0.97
N LEU A 119 1.64 -17.66 -2.00
CA LEU A 119 2.92 -18.35 -2.21
C LEU A 119 3.87 -18.15 -1.02
N ALA A 120 3.93 -16.95 -0.47
CA ALA A 120 4.73 -16.67 0.72
C ALA A 120 4.21 -17.41 1.97
N TRP A 121 2.89 -17.58 2.10
CA TRP A 121 2.29 -18.39 3.15
C TRP A 121 2.73 -19.85 3.06
N VAL A 122 2.46 -20.52 1.93
CA VAL A 122 2.70 -21.96 1.79
C VAL A 122 4.19 -22.33 1.83
N THR A 123 5.08 -21.39 1.50
CA THR A 123 6.54 -21.62 1.51
C THR A 123 7.21 -21.31 2.84
N SER A 124 6.70 -20.34 3.62
CA SER A 124 7.47 -19.74 4.72
C SER A 124 6.62 -19.10 5.81
N HIS A 125 5.31 -19.32 5.83
CA HIS A 125 4.38 -18.63 6.73
C HIS A 125 4.56 -17.10 6.67
N PHE A 126 4.68 -16.56 5.44
CA PHE A 126 4.89 -15.15 5.09
C PHE A 126 6.30 -14.56 5.29
N TRP A 127 7.24 -15.25 5.92
CA TRP A 127 8.58 -14.68 6.15
C TRP A 127 9.34 -14.37 4.86
N LEU A 128 9.18 -15.18 3.82
CA LEU A 128 9.77 -14.93 2.51
C LEU A 128 9.28 -13.61 1.92
N PHE A 129 8.03 -13.22 2.16
CA PHE A 129 7.50 -11.93 1.72
C PHE A 129 8.22 -10.78 2.42
N VAL A 130 8.40 -10.87 3.74
CA VAL A 130 9.12 -9.85 4.52
C VAL A 130 10.58 -9.72 4.09
N VAL A 131 11.28 -10.85 3.91
CA VAL A 131 12.65 -10.89 3.39
C VAL A 131 12.73 -10.25 2.00
N LEU A 132 11.78 -10.58 1.11
CA LEU A 132 11.74 -10.02 -0.23
C LEU A 132 11.52 -8.50 -0.21
N GLN A 133 10.61 -8.00 0.62
CA GLN A 133 10.38 -6.55 0.76
C GLN A 133 11.63 -5.84 1.29
N ALA A 134 12.28 -6.39 2.33
CA ALA A 134 13.51 -5.84 2.88
C ALA A 134 14.68 -5.88 1.87
N ALA A 135 14.81 -6.95 1.08
CA ALA A 135 15.81 -7.06 0.03
C ALA A 135 15.58 -6.06 -1.11
N ILE A 136 14.32 -5.86 -1.52
CA ILE A 136 13.94 -4.83 -2.51
C ILE A 136 14.28 -3.44 -1.97
N ALA A 137 13.89 -3.13 -0.74
CA ALA A 137 14.22 -1.86 -0.09
C ALA A 137 15.75 -1.61 -0.06
N TYR A 138 16.52 -2.61 0.36
CA TYR A 138 17.99 -2.55 0.40
C TYR A 138 18.60 -2.30 -0.99
N TYR A 139 18.09 -2.97 -2.03
CA TYR A 139 18.53 -2.76 -3.40
C TYR A 139 18.20 -1.34 -3.87
N LEU A 140 16.95 -0.89 -3.69
CA LEU A 140 16.49 0.43 -4.11
C LEU A 140 17.28 1.56 -3.43
N ILE A 141 17.52 1.46 -2.11
CA ILE A 141 18.37 2.42 -1.38
C ILE A 141 19.77 2.49 -2.01
N GLY A 142 20.39 1.33 -2.28
CA GLY A 142 21.72 1.28 -2.89
C GLY A 142 21.76 1.87 -4.31
N ALA A 143 20.81 1.48 -5.15
CA ALA A 143 20.71 2.00 -6.52
C ALA A 143 20.45 3.51 -6.55
N THR A 144 19.63 4.00 -5.63
CA THR A 144 19.37 5.43 -5.44
C THR A 144 20.62 6.18 -4.96
N LEU A 145 21.39 5.67 -4.00
CA LEU A 145 22.68 6.27 -3.62
C LEU A 145 23.67 6.33 -4.79
N ARG A 146 23.68 5.29 -5.64
CA ARG A 146 24.53 5.19 -6.82
C ARG A 146 24.16 6.22 -7.90
N CYS A 147 22.89 6.61 -8.00
CA CYS A 147 22.47 7.73 -8.88
C CYS A 147 23.16 9.05 -8.53
N PHE A 148 23.62 9.22 -7.28
CA PHE A 148 24.28 10.43 -6.78
C PHE A 148 25.77 10.24 -6.49
N GLY A 149 26.33 9.05 -6.77
CA GLY A 149 27.75 8.74 -6.55
C GLY A 149 28.16 8.68 -5.08
N VAL A 150 27.24 8.31 -4.19
CA VAL A 150 27.47 8.23 -2.72
C VAL A 150 27.19 6.83 -2.18
N ASP A 151 27.35 5.79 -3.00
CA ASP A 151 27.00 4.38 -2.72
C ASP A 151 28.08 3.57 -1.98
N ARG A 152 28.94 4.23 -1.21
CA ARG A 152 29.93 3.53 -0.39
C ARG A 152 29.25 2.58 0.61
N PRO A 153 29.82 1.40 0.92
CA PRO A 153 29.17 0.40 1.78
C PRO A 153 28.82 0.91 3.19
N ASP A 154 29.69 1.75 3.78
CA ASP A 154 29.49 2.40 5.07
C ASP A 154 28.32 3.40 5.02
N VAL A 155 28.27 4.23 3.98
CA VAL A 155 27.16 5.17 3.74
C VAL A 155 25.85 4.40 3.55
N LYS A 156 25.87 3.33 2.76
CA LYS A 156 24.68 2.51 2.53
C LYS A 156 24.16 1.89 3.83
N LEU A 157 25.03 1.32 4.65
CA LEU A 157 24.63 0.77 5.96
C LEU A 157 24.07 1.86 6.88
N ALA A 158 24.71 3.03 6.93
CA ALA A 158 24.24 4.15 7.74
C ALA A 158 22.85 4.65 7.30
N VAL A 159 22.63 4.78 5.98
CA VAL A 159 21.32 5.18 5.42
C VAL A 159 20.26 4.11 5.70
N VAL A 160 20.58 2.82 5.55
CA VAL A 160 19.66 1.73 5.90
C VAL A 160 19.29 1.77 7.38
N GLY A 161 20.28 1.89 8.28
CA GLY A 161 20.03 1.99 9.72
C GLY A 161 19.18 3.20 10.08
N ALA A 162 19.49 4.37 9.52
CA ALA A 162 18.71 5.58 9.74
C ALA A 162 17.27 5.43 9.25
N LEU A 163 17.03 4.89 8.06
CA LEU A 163 15.68 4.67 7.54
C LEU A 163 14.93 3.58 8.30
N ALA A 164 15.61 2.55 8.81
CA ALA A 164 14.96 1.49 9.55
C ALA A 164 14.43 1.95 10.92
N VAL A 165 15.08 2.93 11.54
CA VAL A 165 14.72 3.44 12.89
C VAL A 165 13.93 4.74 12.81
N ALA A 166 14.34 5.68 11.96
CA ALA A 166 13.78 7.04 11.90
C ALA A 166 12.76 7.24 10.76
N SER A 167 12.25 6.15 10.19
CA SER A 167 11.24 6.18 9.15
C SER A 167 10.33 4.94 9.23
N PRO A 168 9.17 4.95 8.56
CA PRO A 168 8.25 3.82 8.60
C PRO A 168 8.70 2.61 7.77
N LEU A 169 9.77 2.71 6.98
CA LEU A 169 10.18 1.69 6.00
C LEU A 169 10.21 0.27 6.55
N ALA A 170 10.91 0.04 7.68
CA ALA A 170 11.08 -1.30 8.23
C ALA A 170 9.75 -1.92 8.71
N ILE A 171 8.80 -1.10 9.13
CA ILE A 171 7.47 -1.56 9.58
C ILE A 171 6.66 -2.02 8.38
N TYR A 172 6.66 -1.23 7.30
CA TYR A 172 5.94 -1.57 6.07
C TYR A 172 6.54 -2.75 5.31
N ASN A 173 7.85 -3.02 5.47
CA ASN A 173 8.44 -4.26 4.97
C ASN A 173 7.82 -5.50 5.63
N GLY A 174 7.43 -5.38 6.90
CA GLY A 174 6.77 -6.43 7.67
C GLY A 174 5.25 -6.51 7.47
N LEU A 175 4.63 -5.57 6.76
CA LEU A 175 3.18 -5.50 6.61
C LEU A 175 2.69 -6.37 5.43
N LEU A 176 1.74 -7.26 5.69
CA LEU A 176 1.11 -8.15 4.70
C LEU A 176 0.03 -7.44 3.88
N LEU A 177 0.45 -6.34 3.24
CA LEU A 177 -0.38 -5.49 2.39
C LEU A 177 0.46 -4.94 1.24
N ALA A 178 -0.19 -4.45 0.17
CA ALA A 178 0.50 -3.90 -1.00
C ALA A 178 1.22 -2.56 -0.73
N ASP A 179 1.21 -2.08 0.51
CA ASP A 179 1.57 -0.71 0.85
C ASP A 179 3.04 -0.38 0.59
N ALA A 180 3.99 -1.24 0.95
CA ALA A 180 5.42 -0.98 0.68
C ALA A 180 5.73 -0.90 -0.83
N LEU A 181 4.97 -1.60 -1.68
CA LEU A 181 5.11 -1.53 -3.13
C LEU A 181 4.82 -0.14 -3.68
N SER A 182 4.09 0.75 -2.98
CA SER A 182 3.91 2.13 -3.42
C SER A 182 5.23 2.89 -3.42
N GLY A 183 5.95 2.85 -2.29
CA GLY A 183 7.26 3.48 -2.15
C GLY A 183 8.29 2.86 -3.08
N PHE A 184 8.26 1.52 -3.23
CA PHE A 184 9.17 0.81 -4.12
C PHE A 184 8.92 1.14 -5.60
N GLY A 185 7.66 1.23 -6.02
CA GLY A 185 7.30 1.64 -7.37
C GLY A 185 7.76 3.05 -7.69
N ILE A 186 7.56 4.00 -6.77
CA ILE A 186 8.06 5.38 -6.91
C ILE A 186 9.60 5.37 -7.03
N ALA A 187 10.31 4.75 -6.09
CA ALA A 187 11.77 4.68 -6.12
C ALA A 187 12.31 4.02 -7.40
N ALA A 188 11.69 2.92 -7.86
CA ALA A 188 12.08 2.25 -9.09
C ALA A 188 11.93 3.16 -10.32
N PHE A 189 10.81 3.89 -10.42
CA PHE A 189 10.58 4.87 -11.47
C PHE A 189 11.61 6.01 -11.44
N LEU A 190 11.93 6.52 -10.25
CA LEU A 190 12.95 7.58 -10.06
C LEU A 190 14.35 7.12 -10.50
N ILE A 191 14.75 5.88 -10.18
CA ILE A 191 16.04 5.31 -10.62
C ILE A 191 16.09 5.17 -12.14
N LEU A 192 15.01 4.71 -12.78
CA LEU A 192 14.94 4.61 -14.25
C LEU A 192 15.09 5.97 -14.94
N LEU A 193 14.67 7.05 -14.27
CA LEU A 193 14.70 8.44 -14.73
C LEU A 193 16.09 9.08 -14.63
N ALA A 194 17.00 8.54 -13.81
CA ALA A 194 18.33 9.12 -13.63
C ALA A 194 19.16 9.05 -14.93
N PRO A 195 19.58 10.20 -15.52
CA PRO A 195 20.18 10.22 -16.85
C PRO A 195 21.63 9.74 -16.92
N GLY A 196 22.32 9.60 -15.79
CA GLY A 196 23.75 9.25 -15.71
C GLY A 196 24.08 7.88 -15.12
N ILE A 197 23.09 7.16 -14.58
CA ILE A 197 23.34 5.86 -13.98
C ILE A 197 23.49 4.77 -15.05
N ARG A 198 24.62 4.04 -15.00
CA ARG A 198 24.82 2.82 -15.78
C ARG A 198 24.07 1.69 -15.07
N LEU A 199 22.92 1.31 -15.62
CA LEU A 199 22.16 0.16 -15.15
C LEU A 199 22.47 -1.05 -16.03
N ALA A 200 22.80 -2.18 -15.40
CA ALA A 200 22.87 -3.45 -16.10
C ALA A 200 21.48 -3.86 -16.61
N ARG A 201 21.43 -4.74 -17.62
CA ARG A 201 20.15 -5.21 -18.19
C ARG A 201 19.25 -5.85 -17.12
N TRP A 202 19.83 -6.63 -16.21
CA TRP A 202 19.08 -7.27 -15.13
C TRP A 202 18.50 -6.24 -14.14
N GLU A 203 19.20 -5.12 -13.91
CA GLU A 203 18.71 -4.04 -13.04
C GLU A 203 17.50 -3.35 -13.66
N ILE A 204 17.54 -3.11 -14.97
CA ILE A 204 16.40 -2.53 -15.71
C ILE A 204 15.19 -3.48 -15.63
N VAL A 205 15.40 -4.78 -15.84
CA VAL A 205 14.34 -5.79 -15.73
C VAL A 205 13.78 -5.82 -14.31
N LEU A 206 14.64 -5.86 -13.28
CA LEU A 206 14.21 -5.85 -11.88
C LEU A 206 13.38 -4.60 -11.54
N LEU A 207 13.84 -3.41 -11.94
CA LEU A 207 13.11 -2.15 -11.72
C LEU A 207 11.77 -2.13 -12.46
N ALA A 208 11.71 -2.66 -13.69
CA ALA A 208 10.47 -2.81 -14.43
C ALA A 208 9.50 -3.78 -13.74
N LEU A 209 9.99 -4.92 -13.24
CA LEU A 209 9.19 -5.90 -12.50
C LEU A 209 8.66 -5.32 -11.19
N ILE A 210 9.47 -4.56 -10.44
CA ILE A 210 9.01 -3.86 -9.22
C ILE A 210 7.90 -2.86 -9.57
N LEU A 211 8.05 -2.10 -10.65
CA LEU A 211 7.05 -1.12 -11.08
C LEU A 211 5.75 -1.79 -11.52
N ILE A 212 5.83 -2.89 -12.28
CA ILE A 212 4.68 -3.70 -12.69
C ILE A 212 3.99 -4.33 -11.48
N ALA A 213 4.76 -4.94 -10.56
CA ALA A 213 4.22 -5.51 -9.34
C ALA A 213 3.50 -4.44 -8.51
N SER A 214 4.06 -3.22 -8.41
CA SER A 214 3.43 -2.09 -7.76
C SER A 214 2.09 -1.72 -8.41
N THR A 215 2.04 -1.50 -9.72
CA THR A 215 0.81 -1.08 -10.42
C THR A 215 -0.26 -2.16 -10.47
N MET A 216 0.13 -3.44 -10.52
CA MET A 216 -0.81 -4.57 -10.47
C MET A 216 -1.36 -4.84 -9.07
N SER A 217 -0.72 -4.32 -8.01
CA SER A 217 -1.13 -4.62 -6.62
C SER A 217 -2.25 -3.72 -6.11
N HIS A 218 -2.32 -2.47 -6.57
CA HIS A 218 -3.33 -1.51 -6.09
C HIS A 218 -3.61 -0.38 -7.09
N LEU A 219 -4.89 -0.02 -7.27
CA LEU A 219 -5.32 1.01 -8.23
C LEU A 219 -4.67 2.38 -7.96
N THR A 220 -4.52 2.77 -6.70
CA THR A 220 -3.82 4.02 -6.33
C THR A 220 -2.42 4.13 -6.94
N HIS A 221 -1.69 3.02 -7.08
CA HIS A 221 -0.33 3.03 -7.64
C HIS A 221 -0.36 3.34 -9.15
N VAL A 222 -1.38 2.87 -9.85
CA VAL A 222 -1.65 3.22 -11.26
C VAL A 222 -1.85 4.74 -11.39
N VAL A 223 -2.71 5.33 -10.55
CA VAL A 223 -2.99 6.77 -10.61
C VAL A 223 -1.78 7.61 -10.23
N MET A 224 -1.01 7.21 -9.21
CA MET A 224 0.23 7.89 -8.83
C MET A 224 1.26 7.86 -9.98
N LEU A 225 1.47 6.70 -10.62
CA LEU A 225 2.38 6.59 -11.77
C LEU A 225 1.90 7.42 -12.96
N ALA A 226 0.60 7.42 -13.25
CA ALA A 226 0.02 8.27 -14.29
C ALA A 226 0.28 9.76 -14.03
N GLY A 227 0.13 10.21 -12.78
CA GLY A 227 0.43 11.59 -12.38
C GLY A 227 1.91 11.95 -12.54
N MET A 228 2.81 11.07 -12.09
CA MET A 228 4.25 11.27 -12.28
C MET A 228 4.63 11.34 -13.77
N LEU A 229 4.06 10.46 -14.61
CA LEU A 229 4.26 10.48 -16.06
C LEU A 229 3.71 11.76 -16.69
N ALA A 230 2.55 12.24 -16.24
CA ALA A 230 1.98 13.50 -16.71
C ALA A 230 2.88 14.70 -16.40
N VAL A 231 3.44 14.78 -15.18
CA VAL A 231 4.41 15.82 -14.82
C VAL A 231 5.65 15.74 -15.70
N ILE A 232 6.21 14.54 -15.95
CA ILE A 232 7.34 14.38 -16.88
C ILE A 232 6.97 14.83 -18.30
N GLY A 233 5.78 14.47 -18.79
CA GLY A 233 5.26 14.90 -20.09
C GLY A 233 5.22 16.43 -20.19
N LEU A 234 4.65 17.10 -19.19
CA LEU A 234 4.60 18.57 -19.11
C LEU A 234 6.00 19.20 -19.09
N LEU A 235 6.95 18.62 -18.34
CA LEU A 235 8.34 19.10 -18.28
C LEU A 235 9.11 18.90 -19.59
N VAL A 236 8.79 17.83 -20.35
CA VAL A 236 9.34 17.61 -21.69
C VAL A 236 8.73 18.58 -22.69
N LEU A 237 7.40 18.77 -22.67
CA LEU A 237 6.69 19.70 -23.55
C LEU A 237 7.11 21.16 -23.31
N SER A 238 7.32 21.55 -22.05
CA SER A 238 7.85 22.86 -21.66
C SER A 238 9.37 23.00 -21.85
N ARG A 239 10.05 21.99 -22.43
CA ARG A 239 11.49 21.97 -22.71
C ARG A 239 12.41 22.07 -21.48
N GLN A 240 11.88 21.87 -20.28
CA GLN A 240 12.68 21.82 -19.04
C GLN A 240 13.47 20.50 -18.90
N LEU A 241 12.98 19.43 -19.53
CA LEU A 241 13.63 18.13 -19.66
C LEU A 241 13.80 17.72 -21.13
N LYS A 242 14.91 17.04 -21.44
CA LYS A 242 15.15 16.49 -22.78
C LYS A 242 14.61 15.06 -22.85
N TRP A 243 13.83 14.74 -23.89
CA TRP A 243 13.25 13.41 -24.10
C TRP A 243 14.28 12.28 -23.96
N ARG A 244 15.47 12.44 -24.55
CA ARG A 244 16.56 11.45 -24.48
C ARG A 244 16.95 11.03 -23.06
N HIS A 245 16.78 11.91 -22.07
CA HIS A 245 17.11 11.65 -20.67
C HIS A 245 16.02 10.88 -19.92
N VAL A 246 14.77 10.97 -20.40
CA VAL A 246 13.60 10.40 -19.71
C VAL A 246 12.95 9.26 -20.48
N ALA A 247 13.30 9.05 -21.76
CA ALA A 247 12.66 8.10 -22.66
C ALA A 247 12.57 6.69 -22.07
N ARG A 248 13.65 6.19 -21.46
CA ARG A 248 13.65 4.88 -20.79
C ARG A 248 12.59 4.78 -19.69
N ALA A 249 12.57 5.76 -18.79
CA ALA A 249 11.61 5.80 -17.68
C ALA A 249 10.17 5.94 -18.20
N VAL A 250 9.95 6.80 -19.21
CA VAL A 250 8.62 7.00 -19.79
C VAL A 250 8.13 5.74 -20.50
N VAL A 251 8.95 5.06 -21.29
CA VAL A 251 8.55 3.83 -22.01
C VAL A 251 8.23 2.71 -21.01
N ILE A 252 9.13 2.45 -20.06
CA ILE A 252 8.91 1.39 -19.05
C ILE A 252 7.74 1.77 -18.12
N GLY A 253 7.65 3.03 -17.72
CA GLY A 253 6.56 3.53 -16.87
C GLY A 253 5.20 3.44 -17.57
N SER A 254 5.10 3.83 -18.83
CA SER A 254 3.88 3.71 -19.62
C SER A 254 3.49 2.24 -19.86
N ALA A 255 4.47 1.35 -20.08
CA ALA A 255 4.21 -0.08 -20.19
C ALA A 255 3.68 -0.65 -18.86
N ALA A 256 4.31 -0.31 -17.72
CA ALA A 256 3.85 -0.74 -16.41
C ALA A 256 2.47 -0.17 -16.04
N LEU A 257 2.17 1.07 -16.48
CA LEU A 257 0.86 1.69 -16.34
C LEU A 257 -0.19 0.92 -17.14
N ALA A 258 0.09 0.62 -18.41
CA ALA A 258 -0.80 -0.13 -19.29
C ALA A 258 -1.05 -1.55 -18.78
N ILE A 259 -0.01 -2.24 -18.31
CA ILE A 259 -0.12 -3.57 -17.69
C ILE A 259 -0.96 -3.50 -16.41
N GLY A 260 -0.68 -2.53 -15.52
CA GLY A 260 -1.43 -2.33 -14.28
C GLY A 260 -2.92 -2.07 -14.53
N ALA A 261 -3.24 -1.12 -15.41
CA ALA A 261 -4.62 -0.82 -15.80
C ALA A 261 -5.30 -2.00 -16.50
N GLY A 262 -4.58 -2.67 -17.41
CA GLY A 262 -5.05 -3.87 -18.10
C GLY A 262 -5.34 -5.02 -17.13
N SER A 263 -4.56 -5.17 -16.07
CA SER A 263 -4.75 -6.21 -15.05
C SER A 263 -6.09 -6.07 -14.31
N VAL A 264 -6.57 -4.83 -14.11
CA VAL A 264 -7.89 -4.56 -13.50
C VAL A 264 -9.01 -5.01 -14.45
N VAL A 265 -8.89 -4.67 -15.74
CA VAL A 265 -9.86 -5.07 -16.77
C VAL A 265 -9.87 -6.59 -16.94
N ALA A 266 -8.70 -7.22 -17.02
CA ALA A 266 -8.54 -8.66 -17.14
C ALA A 266 -9.14 -9.40 -15.95
N THR A 267 -8.87 -8.94 -14.72
CA THR A 267 -9.49 -9.50 -13.50
C THR A 267 -11.01 -9.41 -13.58
N GLY A 268 -11.56 -8.27 -13.99
CA GLY A 268 -12.99 -8.08 -14.17
C GLY A 268 -13.62 -9.05 -15.17
N ALA A 269 -12.94 -9.25 -16.31
CA ALA A 269 -13.38 -10.17 -17.36
C ALA A 269 -13.36 -11.63 -16.89
N VAL A 270 -12.29 -12.07 -16.23
CA VAL A 270 -12.15 -13.43 -15.69
C VAL A 270 -13.21 -13.71 -14.62
N VAL A 271 -13.41 -12.78 -13.69
CA VAL A 271 -14.45 -12.91 -12.66
C VAL A 271 -15.84 -13.02 -13.30
N LYS A 272 -16.15 -12.17 -14.29
CA LYS A 272 -17.43 -12.22 -15.02
C LYS A 272 -17.61 -13.55 -15.76
N ALA A 273 -16.56 -14.05 -16.40
CA ALA A 273 -16.61 -15.32 -17.13
C ALA A 273 -16.82 -16.53 -16.20
N HIS A 274 -16.17 -16.53 -15.03
CA HIS A 274 -16.21 -17.67 -14.11
C HIS A 274 -17.44 -17.68 -13.20
N PHE A 275 -17.89 -16.51 -12.73
CA PHE A 275 -18.99 -16.39 -11.77
C PHE A 275 -20.28 -15.82 -12.36
N GLY A 276 -20.30 -15.46 -13.65
CA GLY A 276 -21.47 -14.89 -14.33
C GLY A 276 -21.85 -13.47 -13.88
N LYS A 277 -21.09 -12.86 -12.97
CA LYS A 277 -21.33 -11.52 -12.39
C LYS A 277 -20.05 -10.70 -12.46
N SER A 278 -20.18 -9.42 -12.83
CA SER A 278 -19.04 -8.50 -12.80
C SER A 278 -18.69 -8.14 -11.35
N PRO A 279 -17.40 -8.01 -11.00
CA PRO A 279 -17.02 -7.50 -9.71
C PRO A 279 -17.43 -6.03 -9.57
N VAL A 280 -17.87 -5.63 -8.38
CA VAL A 280 -18.40 -4.31 -8.10
C VAL A 280 -17.63 -3.68 -6.94
N LEU A 281 -17.27 -2.41 -7.07
CA LEU A 281 -16.64 -1.65 -6.00
C LEU A 281 -17.68 -1.33 -4.92
N VAL A 282 -17.26 -1.33 -3.65
CA VAL A 282 -18.08 -0.80 -2.56
C VAL A 282 -18.33 0.71 -2.76
N PRO A 283 -19.44 1.27 -2.23
CA PRO A 283 -19.82 2.66 -2.46
C PRO A 283 -18.96 3.63 -1.62
N LEU A 284 -17.67 3.76 -1.98
CA LEU A 284 -16.67 4.52 -1.24
C LEU A 284 -17.03 6.01 -1.16
N ILE A 285 -17.50 6.58 -2.26
CA ILE A 285 -17.78 8.02 -2.33
C ILE A 285 -19.03 8.33 -1.49
N THR A 286 -20.08 7.54 -1.62
CA THR A 286 -21.29 7.62 -0.79
C THR A 286 -20.94 7.58 0.69
N ALA A 287 -20.12 6.59 1.10
CA ALA A 287 -19.68 6.47 2.48
C ALA A 287 -18.91 7.71 2.95
N ARG A 288 -18.02 8.26 2.11
CA ARG A 288 -17.27 9.49 2.39
C ARG A 288 -18.20 10.70 2.58
N PHE A 289 -19.13 10.92 1.67
CA PHE A 289 -20.07 12.04 1.77
C PHE A 289 -20.98 11.94 2.99
N ILE A 290 -21.39 10.73 3.38
CA ILE A 290 -22.14 10.48 4.62
C ILE A 290 -21.28 10.81 5.83
N ALA A 291 -20.05 10.29 5.89
CA ALA A 291 -19.12 10.52 6.98
C ALA A 291 -18.75 12.00 7.18
N ASP A 292 -18.68 12.77 6.08
CA ASP A 292 -18.39 14.20 6.12
C ASP A 292 -19.58 15.08 6.55
N GLY A 293 -20.81 14.54 6.54
CA GLY A 293 -22.03 15.27 6.89
C GLY A 293 -22.94 15.61 5.70
N PRO A 294 -22.48 16.17 4.56
CA PRO A 294 -23.38 16.54 3.45
C PRO A 294 -24.25 15.40 2.93
N GLY A 295 -23.74 14.16 2.90
CA GLY A 295 -24.52 12.99 2.49
C GLY A 295 -25.60 12.64 3.52
N ARG A 296 -25.33 12.84 4.81
CA ARG A 296 -26.33 12.71 5.88
C ARG A 296 -27.42 13.78 5.73
N ASP A 297 -27.03 15.03 5.58
CA ASP A 297 -27.97 16.15 5.43
C ASP A 297 -28.87 15.94 4.19
N PHE A 298 -28.31 15.41 3.10
CA PHE A 298 -29.05 15.04 1.90
C PHE A 298 -30.07 13.92 2.13
N ILE A 299 -29.70 12.90 2.94
CA ILE A 299 -30.61 11.81 3.33
C ILE A 299 -31.75 12.36 4.21
N GLU A 300 -31.42 13.19 5.19
CA GLU A 300 -32.38 13.80 6.13
C GLU A 300 -33.34 14.77 5.41
N ALA A 301 -32.87 15.48 4.38
CA ALA A 301 -33.68 16.37 3.53
C ALA A 301 -34.65 15.62 2.57
N GLY A 302 -34.74 14.29 2.66
CA GLY A 302 -35.68 13.49 1.88
C GLY A 302 -35.09 12.87 0.60
N CYS A 303 -33.81 13.11 0.30
CA CYS A 303 -33.04 12.42 -0.74
C CYS A 303 -33.74 12.35 -2.11
N GLU A 304 -34.21 13.51 -2.61
CA GLU A 304 -34.95 13.61 -3.88
C GLU A 304 -36.08 12.55 -3.99
N GLY A 305 -36.84 12.36 -2.91
CA GLY A 305 -37.90 11.33 -2.86
C GLY A 305 -37.38 9.91 -2.65
N ARG A 306 -36.34 9.73 -1.82
CA ARG A 306 -35.69 8.43 -1.52
C ARG A 306 -35.24 7.66 -2.77
N ARG A 307 -34.79 8.41 -3.78
CA ARG A 307 -34.36 7.89 -5.08
C ARG A 307 -33.29 6.80 -4.93
N PHE A 308 -32.27 7.07 -4.11
CA PHE A 308 -31.12 6.18 -3.93
C PHE A 308 -31.39 5.09 -2.90
N ALA A 309 -30.83 3.90 -3.11
CA ALA A 309 -30.94 2.75 -2.21
C ALA A 309 -30.48 3.08 -0.78
N VAL A 310 -29.38 3.83 -0.65
CA VAL A 310 -28.86 4.28 0.66
C VAL A 310 -29.87 5.10 1.46
N CYS A 311 -30.75 5.84 0.79
CA CYS A 311 -31.76 6.69 1.43
C CYS A 311 -32.99 5.93 1.92
N ARG A 312 -33.07 4.63 1.63
CA ARG A 312 -34.13 3.74 2.12
C ARG A 312 -33.68 2.98 3.37
N ILE A 313 -32.40 3.09 3.73
CA ILE A 313 -31.83 2.50 4.93
C ILE A 313 -31.96 3.51 6.08
N PRO A 314 -32.50 3.11 7.25
CA PRO A 314 -32.53 3.99 8.42
C PRO A 314 -31.12 4.44 8.81
N TYR A 315 -30.94 5.74 9.03
CA TYR A 315 -29.68 6.27 9.54
C TYR A 315 -29.45 5.80 10.98
N ARG A 316 -28.28 5.19 11.25
CA ARG A 316 -27.92 4.62 12.56
C ARG A 316 -26.73 5.34 13.22
N GLY A 317 -26.60 6.65 12.99
CA GLY A 317 -25.52 7.44 13.59
C GLY A 317 -24.13 7.11 13.01
N TRP A 318 -24.04 6.85 11.70
CA TRP A 318 -22.75 6.57 11.05
C TRP A 318 -21.82 7.78 11.16
N THR A 319 -20.76 7.66 11.96
CA THR A 319 -19.79 8.73 12.22
C THR A 319 -18.57 8.68 11.30
N ASN A 320 -18.34 7.55 10.62
CA ASN A 320 -17.24 7.38 9.68
C ASN A 320 -17.59 6.36 8.58
N SER A 321 -16.80 6.34 7.51
CA SER A 321 -17.03 5.44 6.37
C SER A 321 -16.85 3.98 6.76
N THR A 322 -15.98 3.68 7.72
CA THR A 322 -15.69 2.31 8.18
C THR A 322 -16.91 1.67 8.82
N ILE A 323 -17.64 2.38 9.67
CA ILE A 323 -18.87 1.87 10.29
C ILE A 323 -19.94 1.62 9.21
N PHE A 324 -20.13 2.58 8.30
CA PHE A 324 -21.09 2.44 7.21
C PHE A 324 -20.77 1.24 6.30
N LEU A 325 -19.50 1.11 5.89
CA LEU A 325 -19.06 0.11 4.92
C LEU A 325 -18.82 -1.27 5.52
N TRP A 326 -18.27 -1.36 6.73
CA TRP A 326 -17.62 -2.57 7.24
C TRP A 326 -18.18 -3.06 8.58
N SER A 327 -19.01 -2.29 9.29
CA SER A 327 -19.65 -2.80 10.50
C SER A 327 -20.62 -3.93 10.17
N ARG A 328 -20.52 -5.01 10.95
CA ARG A 328 -21.42 -6.18 10.89
C ARG A 328 -22.43 -6.18 12.02
N ASP A 329 -22.33 -5.21 12.93
CA ASP A 329 -23.29 -5.04 14.01
C ASP A 329 -24.61 -4.50 13.43
N PRO A 330 -25.73 -5.22 13.59
CA PRO A 330 -27.04 -4.77 13.10
C PRO A 330 -27.48 -3.41 13.66
N ALA A 331 -26.97 -3.01 14.83
CA ALA A 331 -27.30 -1.75 15.47
C ALA A 331 -26.60 -0.53 14.84
N THR A 332 -25.46 -0.73 14.17
CA THR A 332 -24.62 0.37 13.65
C THR A 332 -24.29 0.25 12.16
N GLY A 333 -24.29 -0.95 11.58
CA GLY A 333 -23.91 -1.20 10.19
C GLY A 333 -24.93 -0.71 9.16
N ALA A 334 -24.50 -0.67 7.90
CA ALA A 334 -25.34 -0.38 6.75
C ALA A 334 -25.04 -1.31 5.58
N PHE A 335 -23.83 -1.23 5.02
CA PHE A 335 -23.49 -1.89 3.77
C PHE A 335 -23.35 -3.41 3.90
N LEU A 336 -22.53 -3.93 4.83
CA LEU A 336 -22.33 -5.38 4.95
C LEU A 336 -23.54 -6.15 5.46
N ILE A 337 -24.45 -5.49 6.20
CA ILE A 337 -25.65 -6.13 6.75
C ILE A 337 -26.88 -5.99 5.84
N ALA A 338 -26.79 -5.20 4.76
CA ALA A 338 -27.82 -5.13 3.74
C ALA A 338 -27.86 -6.40 2.88
N ASP A 339 -29.03 -6.71 2.32
CA ASP A 339 -29.18 -7.79 1.35
C ASP A 339 -28.37 -7.51 0.06
N THR A 340 -28.16 -8.55 -0.74
CA THR A 340 -27.32 -8.48 -1.93
C THR A 340 -27.82 -7.45 -2.96
N ASP A 341 -29.12 -7.34 -3.17
CA ASP A 341 -29.68 -6.43 -4.17
C ASP A 341 -29.50 -4.98 -3.73
N THR A 342 -29.74 -4.68 -2.44
CA THR A 342 -29.47 -3.36 -1.86
C THR A 342 -27.98 -3.01 -1.95
N ARG A 343 -27.07 -3.95 -1.67
CA ARG A 343 -25.62 -3.75 -1.81
C ARG A 343 -25.22 -3.43 -3.25
N LEU A 344 -25.74 -4.19 -4.22
CA LEU A 344 -25.49 -3.95 -5.64
C LEU A 344 -26.05 -2.59 -6.08
N ALA A 345 -27.24 -2.21 -5.61
CA ALA A 345 -27.85 -0.92 -5.90
C ALA A 345 -27.00 0.23 -5.37
N MET A 346 -26.64 0.20 -4.07
CA MET A 346 -25.75 1.21 -3.47
C MET A 346 -24.44 1.36 -4.23
N SER A 347 -23.79 0.24 -4.58
CA SER A 347 -22.55 0.26 -5.37
C SER A 347 -22.71 0.85 -6.78
N ARG A 348 -23.83 0.57 -7.47
CA ARG A 348 -24.09 1.12 -8.83
C ARG A 348 -24.45 2.60 -8.77
N GLU A 349 -25.11 3.02 -7.72
CA GLU A 349 -25.58 4.39 -7.50
C GLU A 349 -24.51 5.31 -6.91
N ASP A 350 -23.36 4.78 -6.48
CA ASP A 350 -22.32 5.51 -5.73
C ASP A 350 -21.97 6.88 -6.32
N LYS A 351 -21.67 6.92 -7.63
CA LYS A 351 -21.33 8.16 -8.33
C LYS A 351 -22.53 9.10 -8.49
N ALA A 352 -23.72 8.54 -8.70
CA ALA A 352 -24.93 9.33 -8.92
C ALA A 352 -25.40 9.99 -7.62
N PHE A 353 -25.33 9.26 -6.50
CA PHE A 353 -25.57 9.80 -5.16
C PHE A 353 -24.56 10.90 -4.84
N ALA A 354 -23.25 10.62 -5.00
CA ALA A 354 -22.20 11.60 -4.75
C ALA A 354 -22.37 12.88 -5.56
N LEU A 355 -22.76 12.76 -6.84
CA LEU A 355 -23.04 13.91 -7.70
C LEU A 355 -24.27 14.70 -7.23
N ALA A 356 -25.32 14.02 -6.75
CA ALA A 356 -26.51 14.69 -6.22
C ALA A 356 -26.17 15.47 -4.93
N VAL A 357 -25.42 14.86 -4.02
CA VAL A 357 -24.96 15.54 -2.80
C VAL A 357 -24.03 16.71 -3.12
N ALA A 358 -23.07 16.53 -4.04
CA ALA A 358 -22.17 17.60 -4.46
C ALA A 358 -22.91 18.76 -5.13
N LYS A 359 -24.02 18.50 -5.84
CA LYS A 359 -24.87 19.56 -6.41
C LYS A 359 -25.69 20.28 -5.33
N ALA A 360 -26.15 19.57 -4.31
CA ALA A 360 -26.89 20.15 -3.20
C ALA A 360 -25.99 20.98 -2.26
N TYR A 361 -24.73 20.57 -2.08
CA TYR A 361 -23.79 21.18 -1.15
C TYR A 361 -22.41 21.48 -1.79
N PRO A 362 -22.33 22.25 -2.89
CA PRO A 362 -21.12 22.35 -3.71
C PRO A 362 -19.92 22.94 -2.97
N VAL A 363 -20.12 24.04 -2.25
CA VAL A 363 -19.05 24.71 -1.50
C VAL A 363 -18.56 23.81 -0.36
N ARG A 364 -19.49 23.22 0.40
CA ARG A 364 -19.15 22.35 1.54
C ARG A 364 -18.44 21.08 1.08
N ALA A 365 -18.92 20.44 0.02
CA ALA A 365 -18.28 19.26 -0.57
C ALA A 365 -16.86 19.56 -1.07
N ALA A 366 -16.66 20.67 -1.79
CA ALA A 366 -15.33 21.08 -2.25
C ALA A 366 -14.38 21.38 -1.09
N TRP A 367 -14.86 22.11 -0.07
CA TRP A 367 -14.07 22.42 1.13
C TRP A 367 -13.64 21.15 1.87
N LEU A 368 -14.57 20.23 2.13
CA LEU A 368 -14.28 18.98 2.83
C LEU A 368 -13.34 18.07 2.05
N ALA A 369 -13.49 18.00 0.72
CA ALA A 369 -12.56 17.26 -0.13
C ALA A 369 -11.13 17.81 -0.01
N ILE A 370 -10.96 19.14 -0.02
CA ILE A 370 -9.65 19.78 0.16
C ILE A 370 -9.13 19.52 1.58
N TRP A 371 -9.95 19.78 2.59
CA TRP A 371 -9.58 19.62 4.00
C TRP A 371 -9.14 18.20 4.32
N ASN A 372 -9.93 17.20 3.93
CA ASN A 372 -9.60 15.79 4.15
C ASN A 372 -8.37 15.36 3.35
N SER A 373 -8.15 15.91 2.15
CA SER A 373 -6.92 15.67 1.39
C SER A 373 -5.69 16.20 2.14
N LEU A 374 -5.78 17.39 2.74
CA LEU A 374 -4.70 17.99 3.53
C LEU A 374 -4.45 17.21 4.82
N LEU A 375 -5.50 16.84 5.55
CA LEU A 375 -5.40 15.95 6.71
C LEU A 375 -4.73 14.63 6.35
N GLN A 376 -5.13 14.03 5.24
CA GLN A 376 -4.53 12.78 4.80
C GLN A 376 -3.04 12.96 4.44
N ILE A 377 -2.65 14.07 3.80
CA ILE A 377 -1.24 14.35 3.45
C ILE A 377 -0.36 14.47 4.70
N THR A 378 -0.89 14.98 5.81
CA THR A 378 -0.15 15.20 7.06
C THR A 378 -0.28 14.06 8.08
N ASP A 379 -1.17 13.09 7.85
CA ASP A 379 -1.28 11.90 8.69
C ASP A 379 -0.16 10.90 8.36
N LEU A 380 0.88 10.90 9.19
CA LEU A 380 2.05 10.03 9.10
C LEU A 380 2.10 9.01 10.25
N ARG A 381 0.97 8.81 10.95
CA ARG A 381 0.92 7.88 12.08
C ARG A 381 1.14 6.44 11.61
N ILE A 382 1.68 5.64 12.51
CA ILE A 382 1.85 4.20 12.38
C ILE A 382 0.92 3.52 13.38
N ASP A 383 -0.38 3.62 13.14
CA ASP A 383 -1.36 2.96 14.01
C ASP A 383 -1.50 1.46 13.69
N ILE A 384 -1.05 1.04 12.50
CA ILE A 384 -1.18 -0.33 11.96
C ILE A 384 -0.32 -1.39 12.68
N VAL A 385 0.52 -1.00 13.63
CA VAL A 385 1.35 -1.96 14.40
C VAL A 385 0.60 -2.54 15.59
N ASP A 386 -0.46 -1.86 16.07
CA ASP A 386 -1.29 -2.35 17.17
C ASP A 386 -2.61 -2.88 16.62
N GLU A 387 -2.76 -4.19 16.70
CA GLU A 387 -3.89 -4.94 16.16
C GLU A 387 -4.70 -5.60 17.29
N GLY A 388 -4.75 -4.97 18.47
CA GLY A 388 -5.36 -5.51 19.68
C GLY A 388 -6.84 -5.90 19.52
N CYS A 389 -7.58 -5.20 18.66
CA CYS A 389 -8.93 -5.61 18.28
C CYS A 389 -8.90 -6.85 17.37
N PHE A 390 -7.98 -6.96 16.41
CA PHE A 390 -7.91 -8.12 15.51
C PHE A 390 -7.55 -9.42 16.23
N ALA A 391 -6.84 -9.34 17.36
CA ALA A 391 -6.62 -10.47 18.25
C ALA A 391 -7.95 -11.03 18.84
N GLN A 392 -9.04 -10.27 18.77
CA GLN A 392 -10.36 -10.66 19.25
C GLN A 392 -11.27 -11.07 18.09
N THR A 393 -11.87 -12.27 18.20
CA THR A 393 -12.81 -12.78 17.19
C THR A 393 -13.99 -11.85 16.95
N ALA A 394 -14.41 -11.10 17.97
CA ALA A 394 -15.51 -10.13 17.90
C ALA A 394 -15.25 -8.99 16.89
N CYS A 395 -14.00 -8.54 16.73
CA CYS A 395 -13.68 -7.41 15.83
C CYS A 395 -13.59 -7.83 14.37
N ILE A 396 -12.99 -9.00 14.10
CA ILE A 396 -12.74 -9.49 12.72
C ILE A 396 -13.78 -10.49 12.24
N GLY A 397 -14.73 -10.91 13.08
CA GLY A 397 -15.90 -11.72 12.69
C GLY A 397 -15.54 -12.98 11.90
N GLY A 398 -14.52 -13.72 12.34
CA GLY A 398 -14.07 -14.94 11.66
C GLY A 398 -13.41 -14.72 10.28
N GLN A 399 -12.93 -13.52 9.97
CA GLN A 399 -12.17 -13.26 8.74
C GLN A 399 -10.89 -14.11 8.68
N PHE A 400 -10.23 -14.33 9.81
CA PHE A 400 -8.99 -15.08 9.92
C PHE A 400 -9.22 -16.49 10.49
N PRO A 401 -8.42 -17.50 10.07
CA PRO A 401 -8.42 -18.81 10.73
C PRO A 401 -8.06 -18.70 12.22
N ALA A 402 -8.64 -19.55 13.06
CA ALA A 402 -8.47 -19.47 14.52
C ALA A 402 -7.00 -19.54 14.96
N SER A 403 -6.18 -20.37 14.30
CA SER A 403 -4.74 -20.47 14.57
C SER A 403 -3.98 -19.16 14.30
N ILE A 404 -4.39 -18.40 13.27
CA ILE A 404 -3.80 -17.10 12.95
C ILE A 404 -4.20 -16.06 14.00
N ILE A 405 -5.46 -16.08 14.45
CA ILE A 405 -5.93 -15.17 15.51
C ILE A 405 -5.14 -15.41 16.80
N GLN A 406 -4.94 -16.67 17.19
CA GLN A 406 -4.15 -17.02 18.36
C GLN A 406 -2.69 -16.56 18.24
N ALA A 407 -2.09 -16.73 17.05
CA ALA A 407 -0.74 -16.23 16.78
C ALA A 407 -0.67 -14.70 16.90
N ILE A 408 -1.62 -13.96 16.32
CA ILE A 408 -1.73 -12.50 16.45
C ILE A 408 -1.85 -12.09 17.91
N ALA A 409 -2.76 -12.71 18.67
CA ALA A 409 -2.98 -12.40 20.09
C ALA A 409 -1.73 -12.58 20.97
N ALA A 410 -0.81 -13.46 20.57
CA ALA A 410 0.45 -13.68 21.28
C ALA A 410 1.53 -12.63 20.97
N THR A 411 1.37 -11.78 19.96
CA THR A 411 2.38 -10.77 19.59
C THR A 411 2.30 -9.50 20.44
N PRO A 412 3.33 -8.65 20.44
CA PRO A 412 3.22 -7.28 20.91
C PRO A 412 2.09 -6.50 20.23
N GLY A 413 1.93 -6.62 18.90
CA GLY A 413 0.86 -5.95 18.16
C GLY A 413 -0.54 -6.37 18.58
N GLY A 414 -0.78 -7.67 18.76
CA GLY A 414 -2.07 -8.19 19.23
C GLY A 414 -2.37 -7.91 20.70
N ARG A 415 -1.36 -7.47 21.47
CA ARG A 415 -1.49 -7.00 22.85
C ARG A 415 -1.49 -5.47 22.96
N SER A 416 -1.47 -4.75 21.83
CA SER A 416 -1.33 -3.29 21.77
C SER A 416 -0.14 -2.78 22.59
N ALA A 417 0.99 -3.49 22.53
CA ALA A 417 2.18 -3.24 23.33
C ALA A 417 3.27 -2.45 22.58
N TRP A 418 3.06 -2.09 21.31
CA TRP A 418 4.02 -1.22 20.62
C TRP A 418 3.97 0.19 21.20
N PRO A 419 5.11 0.88 21.39
CA PRO A 419 5.15 2.26 21.86
C PRO A 419 4.74 3.23 20.73
N ARG A 420 3.47 3.18 20.30
CA ARG A 420 2.97 3.91 19.12
C ARG A 420 3.22 5.40 19.17
N GLU A 421 3.00 6.05 20.30
CA GLU A 421 3.21 7.51 20.41
C GLU A 421 4.67 7.90 20.17
N MET A 422 5.61 7.10 20.70
CA MET A 422 7.03 7.29 20.44
C MET A 422 7.37 7.06 18.96
N MET A 423 6.83 6.01 18.36
CA MET A 423 7.07 5.69 16.94
C MET A 423 6.49 6.77 16.01
N ASN A 424 5.29 7.26 16.32
CA ASN A 424 4.66 8.38 15.63
C ASN A 424 5.55 9.62 15.74
N MET A 425 6.00 9.97 16.94
CA MET A 425 6.90 11.10 17.16
C MET A 425 8.19 10.97 16.35
N ILE A 426 8.80 9.79 16.31
CA ILE A 426 10.01 9.53 15.52
C ILE A 426 9.77 9.75 14.03
N VAL A 427 8.66 9.25 13.48
CA VAL A 427 8.34 9.44 12.05
C VAL A 427 8.05 10.91 11.73
N TYR A 428 7.27 11.60 12.57
CA TYR A 428 7.01 13.03 12.41
C TYR A 428 8.29 13.87 12.51
N ALA A 429 9.13 13.61 13.51
CA ALA A 429 10.41 14.27 13.68
C ALA A 429 11.34 13.98 12.48
N GLY A 430 11.42 12.72 12.03
CA GLY A 430 12.19 12.33 10.86
C GLY A 430 11.75 13.07 9.60
N ALA A 431 10.44 13.16 9.35
CA ALA A 431 9.90 13.93 8.23
C ALA A 431 10.21 15.43 8.34
N ALA A 432 9.98 16.05 9.51
CA ALA A 432 10.24 17.46 9.73
C ALA A 432 11.73 17.82 9.58
N LEU A 433 12.61 17.04 10.21
CA LEU A 433 14.06 17.19 10.10
C LEU A 433 14.54 17.01 8.65
N SER A 434 13.91 16.12 7.89
CA SER A 434 14.21 15.92 6.47
C SER A 434 13.86 17.15 5.64
N LEU A 435 12.72 17.79 5.89
CA LEU A 435 12.34 19.04 5.22
C LEU A 435 13.31 20.18 5.55
N VAL A 436 13.66 20.34 6.84
CA VAL A 436 14.64 21.34 7.28
C VAL A 436 16.00 21.09 6.64
N ALA A 437 16.48 19.85 6.66
CA ALA A 437 17.75 19.47 6.04
C ALA A 437 17.74 19.77 4.54
N LEU A 438 16.67 19.42 3.80
CA LEU A 438 16.55 19.72 2.38
C LEU A 438 16.54 21.23 2.11
N ALA A 439 15.82 22.02 2.91
CA ALA A 439 15.78 23.48 2.78
C ALA A 439 17.16 24.13 2.96
N ILE A 440 17.98 23.60 3.87
CA ILE A 440 19.34 24.11 4.14
C ILE A 440 20.37 23.59 3.11
N LEU A 441 20.28 22.31 2.74
CA LEU A 441 21.31 21.64 1.94
C LEU A 441 21.13 21.87 0.44
N LEU A 442 19.90 21.95 -0.07
CA LEU A 442 19.66 22.12 -1.51
C LEU A 442 20.29 23.38 -2.09
N PRO A 443 20.22 24.58 -1.45
CA PRO A 443 20.93 25.76 -1.94
C PRO A 443 22.45 25.55 -2.02
N ARG A 444 23.04 24.86 -1.04
CA ARG A 444 24.48 24.57 -0.99
C ARG A 444 24.89 23.61 -2.11
N ILE A 445 24.14 22.52 -2.28
CA ILE A 445 24.36 21.54 -3.35
C ILE A 445 24.11 22.18 -4.72
N ARG A 446 23.16 23.11 -4.83
CA ARG A 446 22.92 23.82 -6.11
C ARG A 446 24.15 24.62 -6.54
N ALA A 447 24.89 25.19 -5.59
CA ALA A 447 26.13 25.91 -5.87
C ALA A 447 27.30 24.98 -6.22
N SER A 448 27.47 23.85 -5.51
CA SER A 448 28.63 22.97 -5.68
C SER A 448 28.44 21.79 -6.65
N ALA A 449 27.20 21.31 -6.79
CA ALA A 449 26.83 20.13 -7.59
C ALA A 449 25.44 20.33 -8.25
N PRO A 450 25.30 21.28 -9.19
CA PRO A 450 24.00 21.69 -9.75
C PRO A 450 23.20 20.55 -10.40
N GLY A 451 23.90 19.56 -11.00
CA GLY A 451 23.26 18.37 -11.56
C GLY A 451 22.57 17.51 -10.50
N ALA A 452 23.22 17.29 -9.35
CA ALA A 452 22.64 16.56 -8.23
C ALA A 452 21.46 17.32 -7.63
N ALA A 453 21.59 18.64 -7.41
CA ALA A 453 20.48 19.47 -6.91
C ALA A 453 19.26 19.44 -7.84
N LYS A 454 19.48 19.51 -9.17
CA LYS A 454 18.39 19.41 -10.15
C LYS A 454 17.69 18.05 -10.11
N LEU A 455 18.46 16.96 -9.96
CA LEU A 455 17.91 15.62 -9.86
C LEU A 455 17.11 15.42 -8.56
N ILE A 456 17.64 15.87 -7.40
CA ILE A 456 16.91 15.84 -6.12
C ILE A 456 15.62 16.66 -6.22
N GLY A 457 15.68 17.87 -6.78
CA GLY A 457 14.49 18.71 -6.97
C GLY A 457 13.42 18.05 -7.83
N LEU A 458 13.81 17.38 -8.93
CA LEU A 458 12.88 16.61 -9.76
C LEU A 458 12.27 15.43 -9.00
N TRP A 459 13.08 14.70 -8.22
CA TRP A 459 12.58 13.57 -7.44
C TRP A 459 11.63 14.02 -6.33
N LEU A 460 11.92 15.13 -5.64
CA LEU A 460 11.01 15.74 -4.68
C LEU A 460 9.67 16.12 -5.31
N LEU A 461 9.68 16.73 -6.50
CA LEU A 461 8.45 17.08 -7.23
C LEU A 461 7.61 15.84 -7.54
N LEU A 462 8.23 14.75 -8.00
CA LEU A 462 7.52 13.52 -8.34
C LEU A 462 7.00 12.78 -7.10
N VAL A 463 7.78 12.72 -6.03
CA VAL A 463 7.34 12.18 -4.74
C VAL A 463 6.16 13.00 -4.20
N ALA A 464 6.26 14.33 -4.21
CA ALA A 464 5.19 15.22 -3.78
C ALA A 464 3.92 15.04 -4.63
N THR A 465 4.08 14.82 -5.94
CA THR A 465 2.95 14.53 -6.84
C THR A 465 2.26 13.21 -6.48
N ALA A 466 3.03 12.15 -6.23
CA ALA A 466 2.50 10.87 -5.79
C ALA A 466 1.78 10.98 -4.43
N MET A 467 2.38 11.66 -3.46
CA MET A 467 1.79 11.92 -2.14
C MET A 467 0.51 12.76 -2.23
N ALA A 468 0.48 13.79 -3.08
CA ALA A 468 -0.70 14.63 -3.30
C ALA A 468 -1.85 13.83 -3.92
N ILE A 469 -1.58 13.02 -4.93
CA ILE A 469 -2.57 12.12 -5.55
C ILE A 469 -3.09 11.12 -4.52
N ASN A 470 -2.20 10.48 -3.78
CA ASN A 470 -2.58 9.54 -2.75
C ASN A 470 -3.38 10.19 -1.61
N GLY A 471 -3.04 11.43 -1.25
CA GLY A 471 -3.75 12.22 -0.26
C GLY A 471 -5.14 12.60 -0.70
N PHE A 472 -5.28 12.99 -1.97
CA PHE A 472 -6.58 13.26 -2.58
C PHE A 472 -7.45 12.01 -2.65
N LEU A 473 -6.92 10.88 -3.15
CA LEU A 473 -7.67 9.63 -3.22
C LEU A 473 -8.04 9.09 -1.83
N GLY A 474 -7.14 9.20 -0.86
CA GLY A 474 -7.36 8.75 0.51
C GLY A 474 -8.29 9.65 1.32
N GLY A 475 -8.22 10.97 1.11
CA GLY A 475 -8.99 11.94 1.88
C GLY A 475 -10.31 12.35 1.26
N ALA A 476 -10.36 12.60 -0.05
CA ALA A 476 -11.55 13.11 -0.73
C ALA A 476 -12.47 12.00 -1.29
N ILE A 477 -11.92 10.83 -1.59
CA ILE A 477 -12.66 9.71 -2.23
C ILE A 477 -12.89 8.57 -1.24
N SER A 478 -11.85 8.18 -0.51
CA SER A 478 -11.89 7.16 0.53
C SER A 478 -11.99 7.78 1.92
N GLU A 479 -11.95 6.95 2.96
CA GLU A 479 -11.73 7.41 4.32
C GLU A 479 -10.25 7.66 4.59
N PRO A 480 -9.89 8.76 5.29
CA PRO A 480 -8.53 8.96 5.74
C PRO A 480 -8.03 7.79 6.59
N GLN A 481 -6.87 7.25 6.23
CA GLN A 481 -6.18 6.22 7.00
C GLN A 481 -4.73 6.61 7.18
N SER A 482 -4.22 6.46 8.40
CA SER A 482 -2.84 6.80 8.75
C SER A 482 -1.83 6.10 7.84
N ARG A 483 -2.13 4.89 7.38
CA ARG A 483 -1.21 4.13 6.52
C ARG A 483 -0.96 4.71 5.13
N TYR A 484 -1.88 5.51 4.59
CA TYR A 484 -1.84 5.87 3.17
C TYR A 484 -0.63 6.70 2.80
N GLN A 485 -0.23 7.68 3.61
CA GLN A 485 0.99 8.46 3.36
C GLN A 485 2.22 7.82 3.99
N THR A 486 2.08 7.26 5.19
CA THR A 486 3.18 6.68 5.95
C THR A 486 3.94 5.61 5.15
N ARG A 487 3.26 4.80 4.33
CA ARG A 487 3.88 3.78 3.46
C ARG A 487 4.93 4.30 2.45
N MET A 488 4.88 5.59 2.09
CA MET A 488 5.83 6.21 1.16
C MET A 488 6.66 7.33 1.80
N ALA A 489 6.36 7.70 3.05
CA ALA A 489 7.01 8.80 3.74
C ALA A 489 8.52 8.63 3.91
N TRP A 490 9.03 7.40 3.88
CA TRP A 490 10.47 7.09 3.97
C TRP A 490 11.30 7.63 2.78
N LEU A 491 10.68 7.97 1.66
CA LEU A 491 11.37 8.57 0.51
C LEU A 491 11.92 9.97 0.83
N LEU A 492 11.24 10.70 1.73
CA LEU A 492 11.65 12.04 2.15
C LEU A 492 12.96 12.03 2.95
N PRO A 493 13.12 11.23 4.04
CA PRO A 493 14.39 11.09 4.73
C PRO A 493 15.47 10.47 3.85
N LEU A 494 15.14 9.58 2.90
CA LEU A 494 16.14 9.10 1.93
C LEU A 494 16.73 10.25 1.10
N LEU A 495 15.88 11.13 0.56
CA LEU A 495 16.33 12.29 -0.21
C LEU A 495 17.13 13.30 0.64
N ALA A 496 16.74 13.50 1.90
CA ALA A 496 17.49 14.35 2.82
C ALA A 496 18.87 13.78 3.16
N LEU A 497 18.96 12.47 3.41
CA LEU A 497 20.23 11.77 3.65
C LEU A 497 21.14 11.83 2.41
N ILE A 498 20.58 11.68 1.21
CA ILE A 498 21.34 11.86 -0.04
C ILE A 498 21.89 13.27 -0.13
N ALA A 499 21.05 14.29 0.10
CA ALA A 499 21.49 15.68 0.09
C ALA A 499 22.64 15.90 1.08
N TRP A 500 22.55 15.32 2.28
CA TRP A 500 23.61 15.37 3.29
C TRP A 500 24.92 14.76 2.80
N PHE A 501 24.89 13.52 2.28
CA PHE A 501 26.10 12.84 1.82
C PHE A 501 26.70 13.50 0.57
N VAL A 502 25.88 14.00 -0.35
CA VAL A 502 26.35 14.78 -1.50
C VAL A 502 27.05 16.06 -1.03
N ALA A 503 26.46 16.80 -0.09
CA ALA A 503 27.08 18.01 0.46
C ALA A 503 28.41 17.71 1.15
N ARG A 504 28.49 16.63 1.95
CA ARG A 504 29.74 16.21 2.60
C ARG A 504 30.81 15.77 1.61
N ALA A 505 30.44 15.05 0.55
CA ALA A 505 31.39 14.63 -0.48
C ALA A 505 32.01 15.85 -1.20
N GLN A 506 31.22 16.90 -1.46
CA GLN A 506 31.73 18.14 -2.05
C GLN A 506 32.62 18.93 -1.08
N GLN A 507 32.27 18.97 0.20
CA GLN A 507 33.13 19.59 1.23
C GLN A 507 34.49 18.91 1.36
N ALA A 508 34.53 17.57 1.30
CA ALA A 508 35.79 16.83 1.33
C ALA A 508 36.66 17.15 0.10
N ARG A 509 36.07 17.16 -1.11
CA ARG A 509 36.79 17.53 -2.35
C ARG A 509 37.36 18.94 -2.30
N ARG A 510 36.62 19.90 -1.72
CA ARG A 510 37.09 21.27 -1.48
C ARG A 510 38.27 21.32 -0.53
N ALA A 511 38.20 20.59 0.58
CA ALA A 511 39.28 20.54 1.57
C ALA A 511 40.55 19.91 0.99
N GLU A 512 40.42 18.99 0.03
CA GLU A 512 41.53 18.34 -0.68
C GLU A 512 42.07 19.16 -1.87
N GLY A 513 41.51 20.35 -2.17
CA GLY A 513 41.97 21.22 -3.27
C GLY A 513 41.65 20.68 -4.68
N LEU A 514 40.69 19.76 -4.80
CA LEU A 514 40.36 19.06 -6.05
C LEU A 514 39.25 19.76 -6.89
N GLU A 515 39.04 21.08 -6.73
CA GLU A 515 38.00 21.78 -7.50
C GLU A 515 38.40 22.12 -8.96
N ASP A 516 39.70 22.08 -9.30
CA ASP A 516 40.24 22.55 -10.61
C ASP A 516 40.89 21.45 -11.50
N LEU A 517 40.50 20.19 -11.34
CA LEU A 517 40.81 19.09 -12.29
C LEU A 517 39.51 18.46 -12.79
#